data_AF-A0A6I1EHE2-F1
#
_entry.id   AF-A0A6I1EHE2-F1
#
_cell.length_a   1.000
_cell.length_b   1.000
_cell.length_c   1.000
_cell.angle_alpha   90.00
_cell.angle_beta   90.00
_cell.angle_gamma   90.00
#
_symmetry.space_group_name_H-M   'P 1'
#
loop_
_entity.id
_entity.type
_entity.pdbx_description
1 polymer ?
#
loop_
_entity_poly.entity_id
_entity_poly.type
_entity_poly.pdbx_seq_one_letter_code
_entity_poly.pdbx_strand_id
1 'polypeptide(L)'
;MYGVQGSNANTVISFNANNSSIVVDNSSENTSNSYGVSTTSSLINFSGNSNIFVYGNFGETYGINVQNSSNNGASIILAGSETKIKVSGGNRVFGVRSSGSQSEINFTGNEASVEVKSERGQAYGLIIENGGYVNFAGNIATIEAESNTNSAYGVSSENGSHANFAGNAEIIASTHGSDRNAYGIHIDSGNAAFGKSLTVSAIAEKANSYGIFTESKSTTAASKEEGLFSAAGPTVIIVVAESADSSKPREAAGIVADGDQASMTFGDAVFIQAESQNSIAAGVRSQNGGRTNFAGDAVIISSAHGSGNAYGVQIDGSGHATFGKSLIINIGIK
;
A
#
# COMPACT_ATOMS: atom_id res chain seq x y z
N MET A 1 -22.07 11.93 1.90
CA MET A 1 -22.63 11.33 3.11
C MET A 1 -21.51 11.09 4.10
N TYR A 2 -21.69 11.43 5.37
CA TYR A 2 -20.69 11.24 6.42
C TYR A 2 -21.29 10.43 7.56
N GLY A 3 -20.57 9.42 8.07
CA GLY A 3 -20.89 8.76 9.34
C GLY A 3 -20.46 9.62 10.51
N VAL A 4 -19.18 10.02 10.50
CA VAL A 4 -18.60 10.98 11.46
C VAL A 4 -17.80 12.02 10.69
N GLN A 5 -18.00 13.29 11.04
CA GLN A 5 -17.25 14.40 10.47
C GLN A 5 -16.77 15.34 11.59
N GLY A 6 -15.46 15.50 11.69
CA GLY A 6 -14.84 16.54 12.51
C GLY A 6 -14.27 17.65 11.63
N SER A 7 -14.64 18.90 11.90
CA SER A 7 -14.15 20.05 11.12
C SER A 7 -13.75 21.20 12.04
N ASN A 8 -12.78 21.98 11.56
CA ASN A 8 -12.20 23.15 12.23
C ASN A 8 -11.27 22.82 13.41
N ALA A 9 -10.33 23.74 13.63
CA ALA A 9 -9.39 23.68 14.74
C ALA A 9 -10.11 23.58 16.09
N ASN A 10 -9.52 22.82 17.01
CA ASN A 10 -10.01 22.57 18.37
C ASN A 10 -11.30 21.74 18.47
N THR A 11 -11.84 21.23 17.36
CA THR A 11 -12.92 20.23 17.42
C THR A 11 -12.35 18.89 17.88
N VAL A 12 -13.00 18.28 18.88
CA VAL A 12 -12.66 16.96 19.40
C VAL A 12 -13.92 16.11 19.44
N ILE A 13 -13.88 14.94 18.79
CA ILE A 13 -14.94 13.92 18.87
C ILE A 13 -14.33 12.69 19.55
N SER A 14 -14.94 12.19 20.62
CA SER A 14 -14.41 11.05 21.38
C SER A 14 -15.46 9.97 21.56
N PHE A 15 -15.12 8.76 21.13
CA PHE A 15 -15.89 7.54 21.33
C PHE A 15 -15.30 6.76 22.49
N ASN A 16 -15.97 6.84 23.64
CA ASN A 16 -15.55 6.22 24.91
C ASN A 16 -16.18 4.84 25.17
N ALA A 17 -16.91 4.32 24.20
CA ALA A 17 -17.53 3.00 24.29
C ALA A 17 -16.50 1.89 24.04
N ASN A 18 -16.68 0.74 24.69
CA ASN A 18 -15.85 -0.46 24.47
C ASN A 18 -15.85 -0.92 23.01
N ASN A 19 -16.96 -0.72 22.31
CA ASN A 19 -17.12 -1.01 20.89
C ASN A 19 -17.89 0.13 20.22
N SER A 20 -17.37 0.64 19.12
CA SER A 20 -18.04 1.63 18.27
C SER A 20 -18.25 1.03 16.88
N SER A 21 -19.46 1.18 16.33
CA SER A 21 -19.80 0.72 14.99
C SER A 21 -20.35 1.88 14.18
N ILE A 22 -19.71 2.18 13.05
CA ILE A 22 -20.10 3.23 12.12
C ILE A 22 -20.44 2.56 10.80
N VAL A 23 -21.68 2.72 10.35
CA VAL A 23 -22.17 2.16 9.09
C VAL A 23 -22.70 3.28 8.22
N VAL A 24 -22.16 3.40 7.02
CA VAL A 24 -22.58 4.37 6.01
C VAL A 24 -22.95 3.60 4.77
N ASP A 25 -24.24 3.63 4.40
CA ASP A 25 -24.75 2.99 3.20
C ASP A 25 -25.27 4.05 2.22
N ASN A 26 -24.50 4.24 1.16
CA ASN A 26 -24.82 5.07 0.00
C ASN A 26 -24.69 4.23 -1.29
N SER A 27 -25.14 2.98 -1.24
CA SER A 27 -25.15 2.03 -2.37
C SER A 27 -26.15 2.38 -3.47
N SER A 28 -27.08 3.31 -3.20
CA SER A 28 -28.00 3.89 -4.19
C SER A 28 -27.25 4.49 -5.39
N GLU A 29 -27.93 4.71 -6.52
CA GLU A 29 -27.36 5.35 -7.71
C GLU A 29 -27.10 6.86 -7.52
N ASN A 30 -26.26 7.21 -6.54
CA ASN A 30 -25.89 8.57 -6.18
C ASN A 30 -24.39 8.80 -6.43
N THR A 31 -24.06 9.98 -6.95
CA THR A 31 -22.70 10.45 -7.23
C THR A 31 -22.01 11.11 -6.04
N SER A 32 -22.70 11.24 -4.91
CA SER A 32 -22.16 11.82 -3.68
C SER A 32 -21.07 10.93 -3.09
N ASN A 33 -19.97 11.55 -2.65
CA ASN A 33 -18.93 10.86 -1.90
C ASN A 33 -19.47 10.34 -0.55
N SER A 34 -18.90 9.24 -0.07
CA SER A 34 -19.29 8.55 1.16
C SER A 34 -18.08 8.44 2.09
N TYR A 35 -18.24 8.83 3.35
CA TYR A 35 -17.16 8.84 4.33
C TYR A 35 -17.62 8.15 5.61
N GLY A 36 -16.89 7.14 6.07
CA GLY A 36 -17.12 6.52 7.38
C GLY A 36 -16.74 7.49 8.49
N VAL A 37 -15.44 7.77 8.62
CA VAL A 37 -14.89 8.77 9.53
C VAL A 37 -14.02 9.74 8.74
N SER A 38 -14.34 11.03 8.81
CA SER A 38 -13.57 12.05 8.10
C SER A 38 -13.25 13.23 9.00
N THR A 39 -12.05 13.79 8.86
CA THR A 39 -11.73 15.05 9.50
C THR A 39 -10.90 16.00 8.65
N THR A 40 -11.21 17.29 8.81
CA THR A 40 -10.38 18.42 8.40
C THR A 40 -9.97 19.27 9.60
N SER A 41 -8.70 19.22 9.96
CA SER A 41 -8.09 20.01 11.06
C SER A 41 -8.73 19.81 12.44
N SER A 42 -9.15 18.58 12.77
CA SER A 42 -9.72 18.24 14.08
C SER A 42 -9.20 16.89 14.61
N LEU A 43 -9.56 16.54 15.85
CA LEU A 43 -9.19 15.27 16.49
C LEU A 43 -10.40 14.36 16.65
N ILE A 44 -10.32 13.12 16.17
CA ILE A 44 -11.33 12.08 16.42
C ILE A 44 -10.66 10.89 17.09
N ASN A 45 -11.15 10.49 18.27
CA ASN A 45 -10.55 9.42 19.07
C ASN A 45 -11.54 8.29 19.32
N PHE A 46 -11.09 7.06 19.15
CA PHE A 46 -11.78 5.84 19.53
C PHE A 46 -10.96 5.11 20.60
N SER A 47 -11.50 5.03 21.82
CA SER A 47 -10.82 4.35 22.94
C SER A 47 -11.07 2.85 23.01
N GLY A 48 -12.23 2.40 22.51
CA GLY A 48 -12.57 0.97 22.36
C GLY A 48 -12.48 0.50 20.91
N ASN A 49 -12.85 -0.76 20.68
CA ASN A 49 -12.79 -1.39 19.37
C ASN A 49 -13.63 -0.61 18.35
N SER A 50 -13.18 -0.59 17.11
CA SER A 50 -13.79 0.23 16.06
C SER A 50 -14.16 -0.63 14.85
N ASN A 51 -15.43 -0.58 14.45
CA ASN A 51 -15.96 -1.22 13.25
C ASN A 51 -16.49 -0.12 12.31
N ILE A 52 -15.85 0.07 11.16
CA ILE A 52 -16.21 1.12 10.19
C ILE A 52 -16.55 0.45 8.86
N PHE A 53 -17.82 0.52 8.47
CA PHE A 53 -18.33 -0.10 7.25
C PHE A 53 -18.93 0.96 6.34
N VAL A 54 -18.42 1.06 5.11
CA VAL A 54 -18.83 2.11 4.17
C VAL A 54 -19.11 1.49 2.80
N TYR A 55 -20.33 1.68 2.33
CA TYR A 55 -20.82 1.19 1.05
C TYR A 55 -21.18 2.39 0.17
N GLY A 56 -20.54 2.53 -0.99
CA GLY A 56 -20.83 3.58 -1.97
C GLY A 56 -21.10 3.02 -3.36
N ASN A 57 -21.44 3.90 -4.31
CA ASN A 57 -21.70 3.52 -5.70
C ASN A 57 -20.97 4.45 -6.69
N PHE A 58 -21.58 5.53 -7.16
CA PHE A 58 -20.98 6.40 -8.18
C PHE A 58 -20.12 7.54 -7.61
N GLY A 59 -20.20 7.81 -6.31
CA GLY A 59 -19.23 8.68 -5.64
C GLY A 59 -17.96 7.94 -5.22
N GLU A 60 -16.97 8.69 -4.75
CA GLU A 60 -15.82 8.10 -4.06
C GLU A 60 -16.23 7.61 -2.67
N THR A 61 -15.55 6.58 -2.18
CA THR A 61 -15.91 5.94 -0.92
C THR A 61 -14.68 5.85 -0.02
N TYR A 62 -14.80 6.37 1.21
CA TYR A 62 -13.72 6.49 2.17
C TYR A 62 -14.10 5.81 3.48
N GLY A 63 -13.29 4.87 3.96
CA GLY A 63 -13.42 4.32 5.31
C GLY A 63 -13.01 5.38 6.34
N ILE A 64 -11.72 5.73 6.30
CA ILE A 64 -11.13 6.79 7.10
C ILE A 64 -10.46 7.82 6.18
N ASN A 65 -10.74 9.10 6.40
CA ASN A 65 -10.13 10.19 5.65
C ASN A 65 -9.66 11.32 6.60
N VAL A 66 -8.35 11.56 6.63
CA VAL A 66 -7.77 12.75 7.25
C VAL A 66 -7.23 13.64 6.15
N GLN A 67 -7.68 14.88 6.13
CA GLN A 67 -7.19 15.87 5.19
C GLN A 67 -6.87 17.17 5.89
N ASN A 68 -5.64 17.64 5.77
CA ASN A 68 -5.24 18.92 6.29
C ASN A 68 -4.54 19.76 5.22
N SER A 69 -4.97 21.01 5.10
CA SER A 69 -4.35 22.02 4.22
C SER A 69 -4.03 23.29 4.99
N SER A 70 -4.04 23.23 6.32
CA SER A 70 -3.83 24.36 7.22
C SER A 70 -2.73 24.04 8.24
N ASN A 71 -2.21 25.05 8.93
CA ASN A 71 -1.19 24.85 9.97
C ASN A 71 -1.72 24.19 11.26
N ASN A 72 -2.98 23.74 11.28
CA ASN A 72 -3.61 23.07 12.42
C ASN A 72 -3.69 21.58 12.13
N GLY A 73 -3.06 20.76 12.97
CA GLY A 73 -3.04 19.30 12.78
C GLY A 73 -4.44 18.67 12.73
N ALA A 74 -4.56 17.60 11.95
CA ALA A 74 -5.76 16.77 11.86
C ALA A 74 -5.38 15.34 12.22
N SER A 75 -6.13 14.71 13.12
CA SER A 75 -5.80 13.34 13.53
C SER A 75 -7.00 12.46 13.82
N ILE A 76 -6.86 11.18 13.49
CA ILE A 76 -7.75 10.11 13.91
C ILE A 76 -6.93 9.09 14.69
N ILE A 77 -7.35 8.77 15.92
CA ILE A 77 -6.69 7.80 16.80
C ILE A 77 -7.63 6.63 17.06
N LEU A 78 -7.15 5.41 16.78
CA LEU A 78 -7.86 4.14 16.93
C LEU A 78 -7.10 3.29 17.97
N ALA A 79 -7.49 3.44 19.23
CA ALA A 79 -6.79 2.85 20.38
C ALA A 79 -7.42 1.57 20.93
N GLY A 80 -8.60 1.20 20.42
CA GLY A 80 -9.20 -0.09 20.72
C GLY A 80 -8.31 -1.25 20.33
N SER A 81 -8.42 -2.37 21.05
CA SER A 81 -7.60 -3.56 20.78
C SER A 81 -7.75 -4.06 19.34
N GLU A 82 -8.94 -3.96 18.76
CA GLU A 82 -9.23 -4.31 17.37
C GLU A 82 -9.83 -3.12 16.61
N THR A 83 -9.32 -2.89 15.40
CA THR A 83 -9.93 -1.97 14.43
C THR A 83 -10.22 -2.70 13.12
N LYS A 84 -11.46 -2.61 12.66
CA LYS A 84 -11.92 -3.22 11.42
C LYS A 84 -12.57 -2.19 10.51
N ILE A 85 -12.04 -2.07 9.31
CA ILE A 85 -12.49 -1.15 8.28
C ILE A 85 -12.83 -1.96 7.03
N LYS A 86 -14.09 -1.89 6.57
CA LYS A 86 -14.50 -2.45 5.28
C LYS A 86 -15.12 -1.38 4.41
N VAL A 87 -14.61 -1.22 3.21
CA VAL A 87 -15.03 -0.16 2.29
C VAL A 87 -15.28 -0.78 0.92
N SER A 88 -16.48 -0.61 0.38
CA SER A 88 -16.78 -1.03 -0.98
C SER A 88 -17.45 0.10 -1.74
N GLY A 89 -17.09 0.29 -3.00
CA GLY A 89 -17.64 1.35 -3.82
C GLY A 89 -17.57 1.05 -5.31
N GLY A 90 -18.43 1.73 -6.06
CA GLY A 90 -18.46 1.56 -7.50
C GLY A 90 -17.35 2.29 -8.24
N ASN A 91 -16.77 3.36 -7.69
CA ASN A 91 -15.69 4.17 -8.28
C ASN A 91 -14.42 4.09 -7.44
N ARG A 92 -13.66 5.18 -7.23
CA ARG A 92 -12.47 5.15 -6.37
C ARG A 92 -12.85 4.84 -4.93
N VAL A 93 -12.14 3.91 -4.32
CA VAL A 93 -12.37 3.43 -2.96
C VAL A 93 -11.10 3.50 -2.15
N PHE A 94 -11.19 4.08 -0.96
CA PHE A 94 -10.09 4.33 -0.06
C PHE A 94 -10.43 3.72 1.30
N GLY A 95 -9.66 2.72 1.74
CA GLY A 95 -9.76 2.17 3.08
C GLY A 95 -9.38 3.22 4.11
N VAL A 96 -8.14 3.68 4.02
CA VAL A 96 -7.56 4.73 4.86
C VAL A 96 -6.82 5.72 3.98
N ARG A 97 -7.16 7.00 4.13
CA ARG A 97 -6.51 8.10 3.42
C ARG A 97 -6.02 9.16 4.39
N SER A 98 -4.74 9.52 4.29
CA SER A 98 -4.16 10.66 5.01
C SER A 98 -3.46 11.59 4.03
N SER A 99 -3.89 12.85 3.96
CA SER A 99 -3.41 13.79 2.94
C SER A 99 -3.10 15.16 3.51
N GLY A 100 -1.88 15.64 3.23
CA GLY A 100 -1.43 16.98 3.59
C GLY A 100 -0.65 17.01 4.91
N SER A 101 0.20 18.02 5.08
CA SER A 101 1.08 18.15 6.23
C SER A 101 0.30 18.14 7.55
N GLN A 102 0.86 17.50 8.58
CA GLN A 102 0.23 17.34 9.90
C GLN A 102 -1.13 16.61 9.87
N SER A 103 -1.37 15.77 8.86
CA SER A 103 -2.45 14.78 8.84
C SER A 103 -1.95 13.45 9.36
N GLU A 104 -2.55 12.94 10.42
CA GLU A 104 -2.09 11.70 11.08
C GLU A 104 -3.22 10.73 11.37
N ILE A 105 -3.03 9.46 11.01
CA ILE A 105 -3.91 8.37 11.41
C ILE A 105 -3.08 7.40 12.23
N ASN A 106 -3.52 7.15 13.47
CA ASN A 106 -2.77 6.37 14.44
C ASN A 106 -3.58 5.15 14.88
N PHE A 107 -3.12 3.95 14.51
CA PHE A 107 -3.59 2.68 15.04
C PHE A 107 -2.65 2.31 16.20
N THR A 108 -3.19 2.22 17.41
CA THR A 108 -2.39 1.95 18.63
C THR A 108 -2.84 0.70 19.38
N GLY A 109 -3.88 0.01 18.88
CA GLY A 109 -4.36 -1.27 19.40
C GLY A 109 -3.42 -2.46 19.14
N ASN A 110 -4.00 -3.67 19.17
CA ASN A 110 -3.29 -4.92 18.89
C ASN A 110 -3.43 -5.36 17.44
N GLU A 111 -4.60 -5.14 16.83
CA GLU A 111 -4.93 -5.62 15.48
C GLU A 111 -5.66 -4.53 14.68
N ALA A 112 -5.33 -4.42 13.40
CA ALA A 112 -5.98 -3.51 12.47
C ALA A 112 -6.17 -4.18 11.10
N SER A 113 -7.41 -4.31 10.66
CA SER A 113 -7.76 -4.88 9.35
C SER A 113 -8.45 -3.85 8.47
N VAL A 114 -8.00 -3.72 7.22
CA VAL A 114 -8.58 -2.83 6.21
C VAL A 114 -8.87 -3.65 4.95
N GLU A 115 -10.14 -3.70 4.54
CA GLU A 115 -10.59 -4.43 3.35
C GLU A 115 -11.29 -3.46 2.40
N VAL A 116 -10.81 -3.40 1.16
CA VAL A 116 -11.24 -2.43 0.16
C VAL A 116 -11.61 -3.11 -1.14
N LYS A 117 -12.80 -2.81 -1.67
CA LYS A 117 -13.27 -3.34 -2.95
C LYS A 117 -13.81 -2.23 -3.85
N SER A 118 -13.26 -2.12 -5.07
CA SER A 118 -13.76 -1.23 -6.11
C SER A 118 -14.30 -2.00 -7.32
N GLU A 119 -15.51 -1.63 -7.76
CA GLU A 119 -16.11 -2.24 -8.95
C GLU A 119 -15.61 -1.64 -10.27
N ARG A 120 -15.41 -0.31 -10.34
CA ARG A 120 -15.04 0.38 -11.60
C ARG A 120 -13.81 1.28 -11.52
N GLY A 121 -13.37 1.61 -10.30
CA GLY A 121 -12.29 2.56 -10.05
C GLY A 121 -11.09 1.91 -9.37
N GLN A 122 -10.15 2.75 -8.94
CA GLN A 122 -9.02 2.28 -8.15
C GLN A 122 -9.45 1.86 -6.74
N ALA A 123 -8.78 0.85 -6.20
CA ALA A 123 -8.88 0.46 -4.80
C ALA A 123 -7.57 0.75 -4.09
N TYR A 124 -7.63 1.51 -2.99
CA TYR A 124 -6.50 1.81 -2.13
C TYR A 124 -6.79 1.28 -0.73
N GLY A 125 -6.04 0.28 -0.27
CA GLY A 125 -6.05 -0.15 1.12
C GLY A 125 -5.65 1.01 2.02
N LEU A 126 -4.42 1.49 1.83
CA LEU A 126 -3.91 2.75 2.34
C LEU A 126 -3.47 3.66 1.19
N ILE A 127 -3.80 4.94 1.26
CA ILE A 127 -3.17 5.98 0.45
C ILE A 127 -2.73 7.13 1.35
N ILE A 128 -1.47 7.51 1.24
CA ILE A 128 -0.89 8.60 2.02
C ILE A 128 -0.25 9.58 1.04
N GLU A 129 -0.60 10.85 1.15
CA GLU A 129 -0.24 11.86 0.15
C GLU A 129 0.25 13.14 0.82
N ASN A 130 1.15 13.86 0.15
CA ASN A 130 1.49 15.25 0.44
C ASN A 130 1.93 15.48 1.90
N GLY A 131 2.86 14.66 2.40
CA GLY A 131 3.35 14.75 3.78
C GLY A 131 2.41 14.22 4.87
N GLY A 132 1.36 13.48 4.50
CA GLY A 132 0.50 12.78 5.46
C GLY A 132 1.21 11.60 6.15
N TYR A 133 0.64 11.14 7.26
CA TYR A 133 1.13 10.02 8.06
C TYR A 133 0.03 9.00 8.35
N VAL A 134 0.40 7.72 8.27
CA VAL A 134 -0.36 6.60 8.83
C VAL A 134 0.60 5.74 9.66
N ASN A 135 0.26 5.51 10.93
CA ASN A 135 1.11 4.81 11.87
C ASN A 135 0.36 3.61 12.49
N PHE A 136 0.98 2.43 12.42
CA PHE A 136 0.59 1.23 13.16
C PHE A 136 1.64 1.02 14.26
N ALA A 137 1.32 1.43 15.49
CA ALA A 137 2.28 1.59 16.58
C ALA A 137 2.82 0.26 17.17
N GLY A 138 2.34 -0.87 16.68
CA GLY A 138 2.70 -2.21 17.14
C GLY A 138 1.70 -3.29 16.71
N ASN A 139 0.59 -2.88 16.08
CA ASN A 139 -0.48 -3.76 15.62
C ASN A 139 0.02 -4.82 14.64
N ILE A 140 -0.67 -5.98 14.65
CA ILE A 140 -0.74 -6.82 13.46
C ILE A 140 -1.68 -6.12 12.47
N ALA A 141 -1.16 -5.74 11.32
CA ALA A 141 -1.89 -5.04 10.27
C ALA A 141 -2.17 -5.96 9.08
N THR A 142 -3.43 -6.00 8.62
CA THR A 142 -3.83 -6.72 7.42
C THR A 142 -4.56 -5.75 6.49
N ILE A 143 -4.01 -5.52 5.30
CA ILE A 143 -4.51 -4.54 4.33
C ILE A 143 -4.79 -5.25 3.01
N GLU A 144 -6.03 -5.21 2.57
CA GLU A 144 -6.50 -5.86 1.34
C GLU A 144 -7.17 -4.83 0.43
N ALA A 145 -6.75 -4.79 -0.84
CA ALA A 145 -7.34 -3.92 -1.86
C ALA A 145 -7.62 -4.71 -3.15
N GLU A 146 -8.87 -4.71 -3.58
CA GLU A 146 -9.35 -5.40 -4.77
C GLU A 146 -9.98 -4.40 -5.75
N SER A 147 -9.58 -4.43 -7.01
CA SER A 147 -10.26 -3.69 -8.09
C SER A 147 -10.67 -4.59 -9.26
N ASN A 148 -11.93 -4.49 -9.66
CA ASN A 148 -12.46 -5.27 -10.78
C ASN A 148 -12.04 -4.73 -12.15
N THR A 149 -11.92 -3.41 -12.33
CA THR A 149 -11.62 -2.83 -13.66
C THR A 149 -10.50 -1.80 -13.65
N ASN A 150 -9.87 -1.49 -12.53
CA ASN A 150 -8.76 -0.54 -12.46
C ASN A 150 -7.61 -1.09 -11.60
N SER A 151 -6.63 -0.24 -11.29
CA SER A 151 -5.50 -0.61 -10.43
C SER A 151 -5.93 -0.85 -8.99
N ALA A 152 -5.21 -1.73 -8.30
CA ALA A 152 -5.32 -1.94 -6.87
C ALA A 152 -3.98 -1.66 -6.18
N TYR A 153 -4.04 -1.00 -5.02
CA TYR A 153 -2.89 -0.62 -4.22
C TYR A 153 -3.13 -1.06 -2.78
N GLY A 154 -2.31 -1.97 -2.26
CA GLY A 154 -2.35 -2.34 -0.84
C GLY A 154 -1.94 -1.13 0.01
N VAL A 155 -0.74 -0.61 -0.25
CA VAL A 155 -0.23 0.65 0.30
C VAL A 155 0.28 1.54 -0.83
N SER A 156 -0.21 2.77 -0.92
CA SER A 156 0.38 3.85 -1.73
C SER A 156 0.91 4.97 -0.83
N SER A 157 2.19 5.34 -0.97
CA SER A 157 2.80 6.47 -0.28
C SER A 157 3.41 7.43 -1.28
N GLU A 158 2.86 8.64 -1.34
CA GLU A 158 3.18 9.64 -2.35
C GLU A 158 3.64 10.97 -1.74
N ASN A 159 4.56 11.66 -2.40
CA ASN A 159 4.93 13.06 -2.13
C ASN A 159 5.25 13.35 -0.65
N GLY A 160 6.37 12.82 -0.15
CA GLY A 160 6.89 13.08 1.18
C GLY A 160 6.06 12.50 2.32
N SER A 161 5.09 11.64 2.00
CA SER A 161 4.25 10.96 2.98
C SER A 161 4.95 9.78 3.68
N HIS A 162 4.32 9.25 4.73
CA HIS A 162 4.90 8.20 5.55
C HIS A 162 3.86 7.15 5.97
N ALA A 163 4.14 5.88 5.65
CA ALA A 163 3.44 4.71 6.16
C ALA A 163 4.36 3.92 7.10
N ASN A 164 4.04 3.88 8.39
CA ASN A 164 4.89 3.27 9.41
C ASN A 164 4.20 2.06 10.06
N PHE A 165 4.83 0.90 10.00
CA PHE A 165 4.37 -0.35 10.58
C PHE A 165 5.38 -0.86 11.60
N ALA A 166 5.10 -0.68 12.89
CA ALA A 166 6.00 -1.18 13.95
C ALA A 166 5.76 -2.66 14.28
N GLY A 167 4.58 -3.21 13.96
CA GLY A 167 4.23 -4.62 14.11
C GLY A 167 4.30 -5.42 12.80
N ASN A 168 3.75 -6.63 12.80
CA ASN A 168 3.68 -7.47 11.59
C ASN A 168 2.67 -6.87 10.60
N ALA A 169 2.96 -6.98 9.30
CA ALA A 169 2.07 -6.50 8.25
C ALA A 169 1.85 -7.55 7.16
N GLU A 170 0.60 -7.71 6.75
CA GLU A 170 0.18 -8.45 5.56
C GLU A 170 -0.54 -7.50 4.60
N ILE A 171 -0.01 -7.38 3.39
CA ILE A 171 -0.48 -6.43 2.38
C ILE A 171 -0.83 -7.19 1.10
N ILE A 172 -2.08 -7.08 0.67
CA ILE A 172 -2.62 -7.80 -0.49
C ILE A 172 -3.26 -6.80 -1.44
N ALA A 173 -2.89 -6.87 -2.72
CA ALA A 173 -3.51 -6.12 -3.79
C ALA A 173 -3.88 -7.04 -4.96
N SER A 174 -5.12 -6.96 -5.43
CA SER A 174 -5.59 -7.80 -6.54
C SER A 174 -6.37 -7.04 -7.60
N THR A 175 -6.18 -7.44 -8.87
CA THR A 175 -7.02 -7.01 -9.99
C THR A 175 -7.55 -8.21 -10.77
N HIS A 176 -8.84 -8.17 -11.15
CA HIS A 176 -9.52 -9.30 -11.80
C HIS A 176 -9.81 -9.05 -13.30
N GLY A 177 -10.72 -8.14 -13.61
CA GLY A 177 -11.13 -7.85 -14.98
C GLY A 177 -10.29 -6.79 -15.70
N SER A 178 -9.22 -6.29 -15.07
CA SER A 178 -8.55 -5.05 -15.51
C SER A 178 -7.25 -5.29 -16.27
N ASP A 179 -7.02 -4.48 -17.32
CA ASP A 179 -5.70 -4.28 -17.93
C ASP A 179 -4.82 -3.30 -17.12
N ARG A 180 -5.20 -2.99 -15.87
CA ARG A 180 -4.50 -2.11 -14.92
C ARG A 180 -3.91 -2.90 -13.75
N ASN A 181 -2.83 -2.36 -13.20
CA ASN A 181 -1.86 -3.13 -12.43
C ASN A 181 -2.28 -3.34 -10.98
N ALA A 182 -1.76 -4.41 -10.38
CA ALA A 182 -1.81 -4.63 -8.94
C ALA A 182 -0.46 -4.22 -8.31
N TYR A 183 -0.51 -3.41 -7.26
CA TYR A 183 0.65 -3.01 -6.46
C TYR A 183 0.43 -3.40 -5.02
N GLY A 184 1.23 -4.33 -4.49
CA GLY A 184 1.19 -4.63 -3.06
C GLY A 184 1.59 -3.39 -2.26
N ILE A 185 2.79 -2.88 -2.52
CA ILE A 185 3.28 -1.61 -2.01
C ILE A 185 3.78 -0.75 -3.17
N HIS A 186 3.26 0.46 -3.30
CA HIS A 186 3.71 1.49 -4.23
C HIS A 186 4.19 2.72 -3.46
N ILE A 187 5.40 3.17 -3.77
CA ILE A 187 5.98 4.39 -3.21
C ILE A 187 6.36 5.29 -4.37
N ASP A 188 5.71 6.45 -4.48
CA ASP A 188 6.05 7.48 -5.44
C ASP A 188 6.52 8.73 -4.69
N SER A 189 7.83 8.81 -4.47
CA SER A 189 8.43 9.92 -3.71
C SER A 189 7.91 10.04 -2.26
N GLY A 190 7.33 8.98 -1.70
CA GLY A 190 6.93 8.85 -0.29
C GLY A 190 7.83 7.89 0.49
N ASN A 191 7.36 7.41 1.64
CA ASN A 191 8.11 6.55 2.53
C ASN A 191 7.25 5.42 3.12
N ALA A 192 7.79 4.20 3.16
CA ALA A 192 7.21 3.12 3.93
C ALA A 192 8.27 2.41 4.80
N ALA A 193 7.95 2.21 6.07
CA ALA A 193 8.84 1.58 7.05
C ALA A 193 8.14 0.41 7.76
N PHE A 194 8.81 -0.74 7.82
CA PHE A 194 8.33 -1.98 8.43
C PHE A 194 9.33 -2.49 9.48
N GLY A 195 8.84 -2.61 10.72
CA GLY A 195 9.64 -2.94 11.91
C GLY A 195 9.64 -4.42 12.30
N LYS A 196 8.80 -5.25 11.66
CA LYS A 196 8.68 -6.71 11.89
C LYS A 196 8.41 -7.43 10.56
N SER A 197 7.88 -8.66 10.63
CA SER A 197 7.57 -9.50 9.46
C SER A 197 6.64 -8.77 8.50
N LEU A 198 6.91 -8.93 7.22
CA LEU A 198 6.13 -8.34 6.15
C LEU A 198 5.80 -9.42 5.12
N THR A 199 4.52 -9.58 4.81
CA THR A 199 4.05 -10.34 3.66
C THR A 199 3.39 -9.39 2.67
N VAL A 200 3.80 -9.46 1.41
CA VAL A 200 3.24 -8.65 0.33
C VAL A 200 2.82 -9.56 -0.81
N SER A 201 1.58 -9.42 -1.27
CA SER A 201 1.03 -10.13 -2.41
C SER A 201 0.42 -9.15 -3.41
N ALA A 202 0.83 -9.23 -4.66
CA ALA A 202 0.26 -8.48 -5.78
C ALA A 202 -0.17 -9.46 -6.87
N ILE A 203 -1.47 -9.53 -7.14
CA ILE A 203 -2.05 -10.53 -8.05
C ILE A 203 -2.84 -9.79 -9.13
N ALA A 204 -2.43 -9.93 -10.39
CA ALA A 204 -3.12 -9.33 -11.51
C ALA A 204 -3.57 -10.40 -12.51
N GLU A 205 -4.88 -10.53 -12.71
CA GLU A 205 -5.42 -11.52 -13.64
C GLU A 205 -5.18 -11.14 -15.12
N LYS A 206 -5.19 -9.83 -15.43
CA LYS A 206 -5.12 -9.31 -16.81
C LYS A 206 -4.13 -8.16 -17.02
N ALA A 207 -3.27 -7.91 -16.04
CA ALA A 207 -2.34 -6.78 -16.04
C ALA A 207 -0.99 -7.14 -15.42
N ASN A 208 -0.15 -6.13 -15.23
CA ASN A 208 1.12 -6.33 -14.53
C ASN A 208 0.88 -6.38 -13.01
N SER A 209 1.74 -7.11 -12.32
CA SER A 209 1.78 -7.16 -10.86
C SER A 209 3.13 -6.76 -10.33
N TYR A 210 3.11 -5.96 -9.27
CA TYR A 210 4.30 -5.45 -8.60
C TYR A 210 4.16 -5.67 -7.10
N GLY A 211 5.01 -6.52 -6.53
CA GLY A 211 5.02 -6.75 -5.09
C GLY A 211 5.35 -5.48 -4.33
N ILE A 212 6.58 -4.98 -4.50
CA ILE A 212 7.05 -3.70 -3.96
C ILE A 212 7.62 -2.88 -5.11
N PHE A 213 7.03 -1.72 -5.37
CA PHE A 213 7.45 -0.79 -6.41
C PHE A 213 7.76 0.57 -5.79
N THR A 214 9.00 1.03 -5.90
CA THR A 214 9.39 2.37 -5.51
C THR A 214 9.87 3.12 -6.72
N GLU A 215 9.29 4.29 -6.95
CA GLU A 215 9.79 5.27 -7.88
C GLU A 215 10.05 6.62 -7.20
N SER A 216 11.07 7.30 -7.70
CA SER A 216 11.23 8.72 -7.45
C SER A 216 12.01 9.33 -8.62
N LYS A 217 11.31 10.18 -9.38
CA LYS A 217 11.84 10.84 -10.57
C LYS A 217 12.17 12.29 -10.21
N SER A 218 13.44 12.56 -9.96
CA SER A 218 13.94 13.93 -9.73
C SER A 218 13.72 14.79 -10.97
N THR A 219 12.76 15.72 -10.95
CA THR A 219 12.58 16.69 -12.04
C THR A 219 13.45 17.93 -11.87
N THR A 220 13.92 18.27 -10.66
CA THR A 220 14.90 19.33 -10.39
C THR A 220 15.68 19.10 -9.08
N ALA A 221 16.92 19.60 -8.99
CA ALA A 221 17.84 19.39 -7.86
C ALA A 221 17.37 19.99 -6.50
N ALA A 222 16.29 20.77 -6.48
CA ALA A 222 15.84 21.54 -5.31
C ALA A 222 14.65 20.91 -4.55
N SER A 223 14.07 19.80 -5.04
CA SER A 223 12.91 19.14 -4.41
C SER A 223 13.08 17.62 -4.43
N LYS A 224 14.20 17.12 -3.90
CA LYS A 224 14.45 15.68 -3.80
C LYS A 224 13.64 15.11 -2.64
N GLU A 225 12.41 14.69 -2.91
CA GLU A 225 11.71 13.78 -2.02
C GLU A 225 12.18 12.36 -2.37
N GLU A 226 12.84 11.71 -1.41
CA GLU A 226 13.34 10.35 -1.58
C GLU A 226 12.15 9.38 -1.55
N GLY A 227 12.15 8.42 -2.48
CA GLY A 227 11.25 7.28 -2.40
C GLY A 227 11.92 6.21 -1.56
N LEU A 228 11.54 6.09 -0.28
CA LEU A 228 12.23 5.19 0.65
C LEU A 228 11.34 4.03 1.08
N PHE A 229 11.84 2.82 0.83
CA PHE A 229 11.34 1.61 1.47
C PHE A 229 12.36 1.09 2.47
N SER A 230 11.91 0.81 3.69
CA SER A 230 12.75 0.19 4.72
C SER A 230 12.02 -0.94 5.42
N ALA A 231 12.58 -2.13 5.40
CA ALA A 231 12.15 -3.26 6.21
C ALA A 231 13.35 -3.81 6.97
N ALA A 232 13.59 -3.26 8.16
CA ALA A 232 14.78 -3.53 8.98
C ALA A 232 14.49 -4.44 10.20
N GLY A 233 13.28 -4.99 10.27
CA GLY A 233 12.80 -5.79 11.39
C GLY A 233 13.13 -7.29 11.29
N PRO A 234 13.39 -7.97 12.43
CA PRO A 234 14.10 -9.27 12.56
C PRO A 234 13.39 -10.54 12.03
N THR A 235 12.51 -10.44 11.05
CA THR A 235 11.61 -11.53 10.68
C THR A 235 11.23 -11.44 9.21
N VAL A 236 11.27 -12.60 8.54
CA VAL A 236 11.19 -12.83 7.09
C VAL A 236 10.25 -11.89 6.33
N ILE A 237 10.72 -11.47 5.16
CA ILE A 237 9.95 -10.69 4.19
C ILE A 237 9.55 -11.61 3.04
N ILE A 238 8.26 -11.73 2.75
CA ILE A 238 7.72 -12.53 1.65
C ILE A 238 7.10 -11.59 0.63
N VAL A 239 7.55 -11.67 -0.62
CA VAL A 239 7.00 -10.87 -1.71
C VAL A 239 6.55 -11.78 -2.83
N VAL A 240 5.26 -11.72 -3.16
CA VAL A 240 4.64 -12.48 -4.25
C VAL A 240 4.09 -11.51 -5.28
N ALA A 241 4.49 -11.68 -6.53
CA ALA A 241 3.91 -11.00 -7.67
C ALA A 241 3.48 -12.03 -8.71
N GLU A 242 2.19 -12.04 -9.05
CA GLU A 242 1.62 -12.98 -10.02
C GLU A 242 0.87 -12.24 -11.10
N SER A 243 1.18 -12.54 -12.36
CA SER A 243 0.44 -12.06 -13.53
C SER A 243 -0.09 -13.25 -14.32
N ALA A 244 -1.40 -13.45 -14.25
CA ALA A 244 -2.05 -14.67 -14.72
C ALA A 244 -2.48 -14.65 -16.20
N ASP A 245 -2.30 -13.51 -16.90
CA ASP A 245 -2.74 -13.37 -18.29
C ASP A 245 -1.82 -14.12 -19.25
N SER A 246 -2.28 -15.25 -19.76
CA SER A 246 -1.55 -16.01 -20.78
C SER A 246 -1.76 -15.46 -22.20
N SER A 247 -2.67 -14.49 -22.40
CA SER A 247 -3.08 -14.02 -23.73
C SER A 247 -2.32 -12.77 -24.21
N LYS A 248 -1.75 -11.99 -23.29
CA LYS A 248 -1.01 -10.76 -23.57
C LYS A 248 0.31 -10.72 -22.80
N PRO A 249 1.29 -9.93 -23.28
CA PRO A 249 2.52 -9.74 -22.53
C PRO A 249 2.29 -8.93 -21.25
N ARG A 250 2.26 -9.64 -20.11
CA ARG A 250 2.09 -9.05 -18.77
C ARG A 250 3.23 -9.40 -17.82
N GLU A 251 3.72 -8.38 -17.14
CA GLU A 251 4.86 -8.49 -16.25
C GLU A 251 4.44 -8.89 -14.84
N ALA A 252 5.22 -9.74 -14.19
CA ALA A 252 5.23 -9.89 -12.74
C ALA A 252 6.61 -9.53 -12.20
N ALA A 253 6.68 -8.54 -11.31
CA ALA A 253 7.92 -8.16 -10.65
C ALA A 253 7.78 -8.15 -9.13
N GLY A 254 8.66 -8.88 -8.45
CA GLY A 254 8.67 -8.93 -6.99
C GLY A 254 9.03 -7.57 -6.40
N ILE A 255 10.23 -7.09 -6.70
CA ILE A 255 10.78 -5.82 -6.20
C ILE A 255 11.28 -4.97 -7.36
N VAL A 256 10.84 -3.71 -7.43
CA VAL A 256 11.26 -2.75 -8.47
C VAL A 256 11.64 -1.40 -7.86
N ALA A 257 12.89 -1.00 -8.00
CA ALA A 257 13.36 0.35 -7.70
C ALA A 257 13.66 1.11 -9.00
N ASP A 258 12.93 2.20 -9.27
CA ASP A 258 13.04 3.01 -10.48
C ASP A 258 13.31 4.49 -10.18
N GLY A 259 14.47 4.99 -10.62
CA GLY A 259 14.85 6.38 -10.49
C GLY A 259 15.94 6.62 -9.43
N ASP A 260 16.75 7.66 -9.63
CA ASP A 260 17.95 7.96 -8.83
C ASP A 260 17.70 8.14 -7.33
N GLN A 261 16.46 8.37 -6.92
CA GLN A 261 16.05 8.60 -5.53
C GLN A 261 15.14 7.48 -4.99
N ALA A 262 14.88 6.43 -5.79
CA ALA A 262 14.22 5.22 -5.33
C ALA A 262 15.25 4.34 -4.60
N SER A 263 15.06 4.13 -3.31
CA SER A 263 15.97 3.36 -2.47
C SER A 263 15.20 2.40 -1.56
N MET A 264 15.60 1.14 -1.59
CA MET A 264 15.02 0.09 -0.75
C MET A 264 16.08 -0.61 0.07
N THR A 265 15.83 -0.77 1.37
CA THR A 265 16.69 -1.53 2.27
C THR A 265 15.91 -2.65 2.95
N PHE A 266 16.48 -3.86 2.88
CA PHE A 266 15.98 -5.06 3.51
C PHE A 266 17.03 -5.54 4.52
N GLY A 267 16.73 -5.43 5.81
CA GLY A 267 17.66 -5.78 6.90
C GLY A 267 17.85 -7.29 7.09
N ASP A 268 16.80 -8.06 6.78
CA ASP A 268 16.68 -9.46 7.12
C ASP A 268 16.46 -10.36 5.91
N ALA A 269 16.15 -11.64 6.16
CA ALA A 269 15.93 -12.62 5.11
C ALA A 269 14.71 -12.25 4.24
N VAL A 270 14.90 -12.23 2.92
CA VAL A 270 13.85 -11.94 1.94
C VAL A 270 13.61 -13.14 1.05
N PHE A 271 12.35 -13.53 0.92
CA PHE A 271 11.87 -14.50 -0.04
C PHE A 271 11.02 -13.78 -1.09
N ILE A 272 11.37 -13.95 -2.36
CA ILE A 272 10.72 -13.28 -3.49
C ILE A 272 10.26 -14.34 -4.48
N GLN A 273 8.98 -14.29 -4.83
CA GLN A 273 8.40 -15.08 -5.91
C GLN A 273 7.75 -14.16 -6.94
N ALA A 274 8.21 -14.25 -8.19
CA ALA A 274 7.62 -13.56 -9.33
C ALA A 274 7.19 -14.59 -10.38
N GLU A 275 5.92 -14.54 -10.79
CA GLU A 275 5.36 -15.47 -11.77
C GLU A 275 4.55 -14.75 -12.86
N SER A 276 4.96 -14.92 -14.12
CA SER A 276 4.28 -14.33 -15.28
C SER A 276 3.89 -15.41 -16.29
N GLN A 277 2.62 -15.42 -16.72
CA GLN A 277 2.12 -16.41 -17.68
C GLN A 277 2.54 -16.16 -19.13
N ASN A 278 2.91 -14.93 -19.50
CA ASN A 278 3.23 -14.62 -20.89
C ASN A 278 4.11 -13.37 -21.09
N SER A 279 5.03 -13.05 -20.19
CA SER A 279 6.05 -12.00 -20.43
C SER A 279 7.23 -12.10 -19.48
N ILE A 280 7.51 -11.04 -18.71
CA ILE A 280 8.67 -10.95 -17.84
C ILE A 280 8.27 -11.35 -16.43
N ALA A 281 9.00 -12.30 -15.84
CA ALA A 281 9.00 -12.54 -14.40
C ALA A 281 10.34 -12.06 -13.84
N ALA A 282 10.34 -10.98 -13.06
CA ALA A 282 11.55 -10.43 -12.46
C ALA A 282 11.49 -10.49 -10.93
N GLY A 283 12.44 -11.17 -10.29
CA GLY A 283 12.54 -11.18 -8.84
C GLY A 283 12.86 -9.79 -8.30
N VAL A 284 14.04 -9.28 -8.66
CA VAL A 284 14.49 -7.92 -8.31
C VAL A 284 14.84 -7.16 -9.58
N ARG A 285 14.29 -5.96 -9.74
CA ARG A 285 14.70 -4.98 -10.75
C ARG A 285 15.16 -3.68 -10.11
N SER A 286 16.31 -3.18 -10.55
CA SER A 286 16.77 -1.84 -10.20
C SER A 286 17.17 -1.11 -11.48
N GLN A 287 16.55 0.04 -11.73
CA GLN A 287 16.67 0.75 -12.99
C GLN A 287 16.75 2.26 -12.82
N ASN A 288 17.36 2.94 -13.80
CA ASN A 288 17.43 4.41 -13.86
C ASN A 288 17.96 5.05 -12.56
N GLY A 289 18.94 4.41 -11.92
CA GLY A 289 19.53 4.90 -10.67
C GLY A 289 18.94 4.33 -9.39
N GLY A 290 17.82 3.59 -9.51
CA GLY A 290 17.16 2.92 -8.40
C GLY A 290 18.09 1.94 -7.69
N ARG A 291 17.93 1.84 -6.36
CA ARG A 291 18.83 1.08 -5.50
C ARG A 291 18.08 0.09 -4.62
N THR A 292 18.53 -1.16 -4.60
CA THR A 292 18.05 -2.20 -3.68
C THR A 292 19.23 -2.75 -2.86
N ASN A 293 19.06 -2.83 -1.54
CA ASN A 293 20.09 -3.33 -0.65
C ASN A 293 19.52 -4.41 0.28
N PHE A 294 20.06 -5.62 0.18
CA PHE A 294 19.71 -6.77 1.01
C PHE A 294 20.86 -7.03 1.99
N ALA A 295 20.67 -6.71 3.26
CA ALA A 295 21.65 -6.99 4.31
C ALA A 295 21.55 -8.43 4.83
N GLY A 296 20.37 -9.05 4.72
CA GLY A 296 20.11 -10.45 5.07
C GLY A 296 20.33 -11.43 3.91
N ASP A 297 19.85 -12.66 4.08
CA ASP A 297 19.82 -13.66 3.00
C ASP A 297 18.69 -13.32 2.01
N ALA A 298 18.91 -13.58 0.72
CA ALA A 298 17.90 -13.39 -0.31
C ALA A 298 17.65 -14.70 -1.06
N VAL A 299 16.38 -15.11 -1.13
CA VAL A 299 15.91 -16.23 -1.94
C VAL A 299 14.97 -15.68 -2.99
N ILE A 300 15.32 -15.89 -4.25
CA ILE A 300 14.58 -15.37 -5.39
C ILE A 300 14.13 -16.52 -6.27
N ILE A 301 12.83 -16.59 -6.52
CA ILE A 301 12.21 -17.52 -7.45
C ILE A 301 11.50 -16.70 -8.52
N SER A 302 11.89 -16.91 -9.77
CA SER A 302 11.27 -16.23 -10.91
C SER A 302 10.88 -17.24 -11.97
N SER A 303 9.59 -17.27 -12.32
CA SER A 303 9.04 -18.21 -13.28
C SER A 303 8.28 -17.48 -14.37
N ALA A 304 8.72 -17.61 -15.63
CA ALA A 304 7.98 -17.12 -16.78
C ALA A 304 7.48 -18.31 -17.60
N HIS A 305 6.25 -18.24 -18.10
CA HIS A 305 5.68 -19.25 -18.97
C HIS A 305 5.61 -18.74 -20.43
N GLY A 306 5.51 -19.66 -21.39
CA GLY A 306 5.32 -19.33 -22.80
C GLY A 306 6.57 -18.69 -23.42
N SER A 307 6.41 -17.59 -24.17
CA SER A 307 7.55 -16.85 -24.76
C SER A 307 8.20 -15.85 -23.80
N GLY A 308 7.94 -15.99 -22.51
CA GLY A 308 8.40 -15.08 -21.48
C GLY A 308 9.88 -15.19 -21.13
N ASN A 309 10.40 -14.18 -20.42
CA ASN A 309 11.75 -14.16 -19.86
C ASN A 309 11.68 -14.12 -18.33
N ALA A 310 12.48 -14.95 -17.68
CA ALA A 310 12.58 -14.96 -16.23
C ALA A 310 13.97 -14.43 -15.78
N TYR A 311 13.96 -13.48 -14.86
CA TYR A 311 15.17 -12.86 -14.30
C TYR A 311 15.12 -12.95 -12.78
N GLY A 312 16.16 -13.52 -12.15
CA GLY A 312 16.31 -13.40 -10.70
C GLY A 312 16.62 -11.96 -10.30
N VAL A 313 17.65 -11.38 -10.92
CA VAL A 313 18.06 -9.98 -10.72
C VAL A 313 18.26 -9.32 -12.09
N GLN A 314 17.60 -8.19 -12.32
CA GLN A 314 17.68 -7.39 -13.53
C GLN A 314 18.14 -5.97 -13.18
N ILE A 315 19.25 -5.52 -13.78
CA ILE A 315 19.81 -4.19 -13.56
C ILE A 315 19.87 -3.46 -14.89
N ASP A 316 19.14 -2.35 -14.99
CA ASP A 316 19.03 -1.56 -16.21
C ASP A 316 19.56 -0.13 -16.00
N GLY A 317 20.30 0.40 -16.98
CA GLY A 317 20.87 1.74 -16.90
C GLY A 317 21.84 1.91 -15.71
N SER A 318 21.60 2.93 -14.87
CA SER A 318 22.38 3.24 -13.67
C SER A 318 21.85 2.57 -12.39
N GLY A 319 20.97 1.57 -12.49
CA GLY A 319 20.44 0.87 -11.32
C GLY A 319 21.50 0.09 -10.54
N HIS A 320 21.23 -0.18 -9.25
CA HIS A 320 22.13 -0.92 -8.37
C HIS A 320 21.39 -1.90 -7.45
N ALA A 321 21.91 -3.12 -7.30
CA ALA A 321 21.47 -4.07 -6.29
C ALA A 321 22.67 -4.60 -5.50
N THR A 322 22.54 -4.69 -4.16
CA THR A 322 23.59 -5.22 -3.27
C THR A 322 23.01 -6.35 -2.43
N PHE A 323 23.78 -7.44 -2.29
CA PHE A 323 23.42 -8.62 -1.50
C PHE A 323 24.54 -8.89 -0.48
N GLY A 324 24.26 -8.71 0.80
CA GLY A 324 25.24 -8.67 1.88
C GLY A 324 25.56 -10.03 2.51
N LYS A 325 24.69 -11.04 2.35
CA LYS A 325 24.91 -12.41 2.83
C LYS A 325 24.76 -13.42 1.69
N SER A 326 23.83 -14.37 1.81
CA SER A 326 23.61 -15.41 0.80
C SER A 326 22.58 -14.97 -0.22
N LEU A 327 22.78 -15.36 -1.47
CA LEU A 327 21.82 -15.16 -2.56
C LEU A 327 21.54 -16.51 -3.23
N ILE A 328 20.29 -16.93 -3.20
CA ILE A 328 19.79 -18.11 -3.92
C ILE A 328 18.86 -17.63 -5.02
N ILE A 329 19.15 -18.00 -6.26
CA ILE A 329 18.32 -17.66 -7.42
C ILE A 329 17.86 -18.96 -8.08
N ASN A 330 16.55 -19.11 -8.21
CA ASN A 330 15.91 -20.17 -8.98
C ASN A 330 15.10 -19.54 -10.11
N ILE A 331 15.49 -19.82 -11.36
CA ILE A 331 14.86 -19.27 -12.56
C ILE A 331 14.23 -20.43 -13.34
N GLY A 332 12.93 -20.33 -13.59
CA GLY A 332 12.18 -21.27 -14.40
C GLY A 332 11.64 -20.60 -15.67
N ILE A 333 11.79 -21.29 -16.80
CA ILE A 333 11.00 -21.04 -18.00
C ILE A 333 10.18 -22.31 -18.23
N LYS A 334 8.87 -22.16 -18.38
CA LYS A 334 7.92 -23.27 -18.55
C LYS A 334 7.18 -23.19 -19.88
#